data_AF-A0AA52AR10-F1
#
_entry.id   AF-A0AA52AR10-F1
#
_cell.length_a   1.000
_cell.length_b   1.000
_cell.length_c   1.000
_cell.angle_alpha   90.00
_cell.angle_beta   90.00
_cell.angle_gamma   90.00
#
_symmetry.space_group_name_H-M   'P 1'
#
loop_
_entity.id
_entity.type
_entity.pdbx_description
1 polymer ?
#
loop_
_entity_poly.entity_id
_entity_poly.type
_entity_poly.pdbx_seq_one_letter_code
_entity_poly.pdbx_strand_id
1 'polypeptide(L)'
;MTRPRLSSRAAEVLRLIMDQRMPVFLIVHTNGRHRYGYWHSSGRHMALPTDECDALYAAGRIVLGDPVVDRAKTTYRVRAAARGGSRAARSVLTA
;
A
#
# COMPACT_ATOMS: atom_id res chain seq x y z
N MET A 1 14.17 17.82 6.44
CA MET A 1 13.33 17.52 5.25
C MET A 1 11.86 17.67 5.62
N THR A 2 11.21 18.72 5.13
CA THR A 2 9.76 18.94 5.32
C THR A 2 9.00 17.96 4.43
N ARG A 3 8.23 17.04 5.00
CA ARG A 3 7.40 16.13 4.20
C ARG A 3 6.30 16.97 3.51
N PRO A 4 6.01 16.76 2.21
CA PRO A 4 4.97 17.49 1.50
C PRO A 4 3.62 17.40 2.22
N ARG A 5 2.84 18.47 2.17
CA ARG A 5 1.45 18.46 2.62
C ARG A 5 0.62 17.60 1.66
N LEU A 6 -0.24 16.76 2.22
CA LEU A 6 -1.13 15.89 1.44
C LEU A 6 -2.34 16.68 0.93
N SER A 7 -2.85 16.31 -0.25
CA SER A 7 -4.18 16.72 -0.69
C SER A 7 -5.24 16.13 0.26
N SER A 8 -6.44 16.70 0.29
CA SER A 8 -7.54 16.16 1.11
C SER A 8 -7.87 14.72 0.75
N ARG A 9 -7.85 14.39 -0.56
CA ARG A 9 -8.11 13.05 -1.08
C ARG A 9 -7.00 12.05 -0.71
N ALA A 10 -5.73 12.44 -0.83
CA ALA A 10 -4.61 11.64 -0.34
C ALA A 10 -4.69 11.38 1.17
N ALA A 11 -5.13 12.38 1.95
CA ALA A 11 -5.29 12.24 3.39
C ALA A 11 -6.41 11.24 3.75
N GLU A 12 -7.51 11.22 3.00
CA GLU A 12 -8.58 10.22 3.16
C GLU A 12 -8.12 8.81 2.79
N VAL A 13 -7.42 8.65 1.66
CA VAL A 13 -6.83 7.36 1.27
C VAL A 13 -5.86 6.87 2.33
N LEU A 14 -4.99 7.74 2.85
CA LEU A 14 -4.06 7.38 3.92
C LEU A 14 -4.78 6.96 5.20
N ARG A 15 -5.86 7.66 5.59
CA ARG A 15 -6.70 7.27 6.74
C ARG A 15 -7.29 5.88 6.55
N LEU A 16 -7.79 5.56 5.36
CA LEU A 16 -8.31 4.22 5.05
C LEU A 16 -7.22 3.15 5.16
N ILE A 17 -6.02 3.41 4.63
CA ILE A 17 -4.88 2.49 4.73
C ILE A 17 -4.42 2.29 6.19
N MET A 18 -4.55 3.32 7.02
CA MET A 18 -4.29 3.24 8.45
C MET A 18 -5.37 2.45 9.20
N ASP A 19 -6.62 2.46 8.72
CA ASP A 19 -7.70 1.64 9.26
C ASP A 19 -7.50 0.17 8.87
N GLN A 20 -6.96 -0.60 9.79
CA GLN A 20 -6.55 -2.00 9.55
C GLN A 20 -7.73 -2.95 9.38
N ARG A 21 -8.97 -2.48 9.52
CA ARG A 21 -10.19 -3.29 9.34
C ARG A 21 -10.36 -3.79 7.91
N MET A 22 -9.82 -3.06 6.93
CA MET A 22 -9.88 -3.44 5.51
C MET A 22 -8.47 -3.48 4.93
N PRO A 23 -7.85 -4.66 4.77
CA PRO A 23 -6.51 -4.75 4.22
C PRO A 23 -6.47 -4.24 2.77
N VAL A 24 -5.59 -3.28 2.53
CA VAL A 24 -5.34 -2.71 1.21
C VAL A 24 -4.22 -3.47 0.51
N PHE A 25 -4.39 -3.68 -0.79
CA PHE A 25 -3.45 -4.38 -1.65
C PHE A 25 -3.15 -3.55 -2.91
N LEU A 26 -1.92 -3.68 -3.39
CA LEU A 26 -1.49 -3.26 -4.72
C LEU A 26 -1.36 -4.51 -5.57
N ILE A 27 -2.00 -4.52 -6.73
CA ILE A 27 -1.85 -5.58 -7.72
C ILE A 27 -1.13 -4.98 -8.91
N VAL A 28 0.03 -5.53 -9.26
CA VAL A 28 0.81 -5.18 -10.45
C VAL A 28 0.69 -6.32 -11.44
N HIS A 29 0.11 -6.05 -12.60
CA HIS A 29 -0.02 -7.01 -13.68
C HIS A 29 1.26 -7.06 -14.52
N THR A 30 1.51 -8.19 -15.19
CA THR A 30 2.68 -8.36 -16.07
C THR A 30 2.71 -7.38 -17.25
N ASN A 31 1.57 -6.78 -17.60
CA ASN A 31 1.46 -5.73 -18.62
C ASN A 31 1.84 -4.33 -18.11
N GLY A 32 2.35 -4.21 -16.88
CA GLY A 32 2.75 -2.95 -16.26
C GLY A 32 1.59 -2.13 -15.66
N ARG A 33 0.34 -2.57 -15.79
CA ARG A 33 -0.79 -1.90 -15.12
C ARG A 33 -0.80 -2.26 -13.64
N HIS A 34 -1.01 -1.27 -12.80
CA HIS A 34 -1.17 -1.47 -11.36
C HIS A 34 -2.45 -0.85 -10.83
N ARG A 35 -3.02 -1.48 -9.80
CA ARG A 35 -4.25 -1.02 -9.15
C ARG A 35 -4.16 -1.24 -7.66
N TYR A 36 -4.54 -0.20 -6.91
CA TYR A 36 -4.75 -0.28 -5.48
C TYR A 36 -6.21 -0.59 -5.16
N GLY A 37 -6.46 -1.34 -4.11
CA GLY A 37 -7.81 -1.62 -3.67
C GLY A 37 -7.87 -2.42 -2.38
N TYR A 38 -9.08 -2.61 -1.87
CA TYR A 38 -9.35 -3.43 -0.69
C TYR A 38 -10.58 -4.28 -0.92
N TRP A 39 -10.68 -5.36 -0.13
CA TRP A 39 -11.87 -6.19 -0.07
C TRP A 39 -12.82 -5.64 0.98
N HIS A 40 -14.00 -5.20 0.55
CA HIS A 40 -15.06 -4.81 1.45
C HIS A 40 -15.67 -6.05 2.12
N SER A 41 -16.26 -5.90 3.31
CA SER A 41 -16.91 -6.99 4.04
C SER A 41 -18.05 -7.66 3.28
N SER A 42 -18.63 -6.97 2.29
CA SER A 42 -19.63 -7.53 1.38
C SER A 42 -19.06 -8.43 0.27
N GLY A 43 -17.74 -8.69 0.27
CA GLY A 43 -17.06 -9.50 -0.74
C GLY A 43 -16.74 -8.74 -2.04
N ARG A 44 -17.01 -7.44 -2.12
CA ARG A 44 -16.70 -6.61 -3.31
C ARG A 44 -15.30 -6.01 -3.22
N HIS A 45 -14.55 -6.06 -4.31
CA HIS A 45 -13.30 -5.32 -4.45
C HIS A 45 -13.57 -3.84 -4.75
N MET A 46 -13.11 -2.95 -3.86
CA MET A 46 -13.21 -1.50 -4.03
C MET A 46 -11.86 -0.96 -4.50
N ALA A 47 -11.85 -0.30 -5.64
CA ALA A 47 -10.65 0.33 -6.17
C ALA A 47 -10.35 1.65 -5.44
N LEU A 48 -9.09 1.88 -5.11
CA LEU A 48 -8.61 3.17 -4.63
C LEU A 48 -8.07 4.01 -5.80
N PRO A 49 -8.05 5.34 -5.69
CA PRO A 49 -7.40 6.21 -6.68
C PRO A 49 -5.91 5.89 -6.77
N THR A 50 -5.47 5.38 -7.92
CA THR A 50 -4.09 4.90 -8.12
C THR A 50 -3.07 6.04 -8.03
N ASP A 51 -3.39 7.19 -8.61
CA ASP A 51 -2.58 8.41 -8.60
C ASP A 51 -2.27 8.89 -7.18
N GLU A 52 -3.27 8.91 -6.30
CA GLU A 52 -3.08 9.31 -4.90
C GLU A 52 -2.27 8.27 -4.13
N CYS A 53 -2.45 6.98 -4.40
CA CYS A 53 -1.65 5.92 -3.79
C CYS A 53 -0.19 5.99 -4.23
N ASP A 54 0.07 6.25 -5.52
CA ASP A 54 1.43 6.42 -6.05
C ASP A 54 2.11 7.66 -5.46
N ALA A 55 1.38 8.78 -5.32
CA ALA A 55 1.89 9.97 -4.64
C ALA A 55 2.22 9.69 -3.16
N LEU A 56 1.39 8.93 -2.45
CA LEU A 56 1.65 8.50 -1.08
C LEU A 56 2.87 7.58 -0.99
N TYR A 57 3.05 6.67 -1.95
CA TYR A 57 4.21 5.77 -2.02
C TYR A 57 5.49 6.57 -2.28
N ALA A 58 5.49 7.45 -3.28
CA ALA A 58 6.61 8.35 -3.60
C ALA A 58 6.98 9.28 -2.43
N ALA A 59 5.99 9.73 -1.65
CA ALA A 59 6.20 10.53 -0.44
C ALA A 59 6.62 9.70 0.79
N GLY A 60 6.80 8.38 0.64
CA GLY A 60 7.17 7.46 1.72
C GLY A 60 6.13 7.42 2.85
N ARG A 61 4.86 7.66 2.54
CA ARG A 61 3.74 7.62 3.50
C ARG A 61 3.12 6.24 3.61
N ILE A 62 3.26 5.43 2.57
CA ILE A 62 2.87 4.03 2.55
C ILE A 62 4.07 3.18 2.13
N VAL A 63 4.05 1.92 2.55
CA VAL A 63 5.05 0.91 2.22
C VAL A 63 4.37 -0.33 1.69
N LEU A 64 5.04 -1.01 0.78
CA LEU A 64 4.65 -2.31 0.26
C LEU A 64 5.30 -3.38 1.13
N GLY A 65 4.49 -4.33 1.60
CA GLY A 65 4.97 -5.54 2.26
C GLY A 65 5.49 -6.57 1.25
N ASP A 66 5.65 -7.80 1.73
CA ASP A 66 6.20 -8.87 0.91
C ASP A 66 5.35 -9.14 -0.35
N PRO A 67 6.01 -9.34 -1.50
CA PRO A 67 5.33 -9.69 -2.75
C PRO A 67 4.78 -11.11 -2.69
N VAL A 68 3.53 -11.28 -3.10
CA VAL A 68 2.95 -12.57 -3.47
C VAL A 68 2.89 -12.62 -4.99
N VAL A 69 3.72 -13.47 -5.59
CA VAL A 69 3.88 -13.56 -7.04
C VAL A 69 3.00 -14.69 -7.60
N ASP A 70 2.08 -14.32 -8.49
CA ASP A 70 1.33 -15.23 -9.35
C ASP A 70 1.86 -15.11 -10.79
N ARG A 71 1.56 -16.11 -11.64
CA ARG A 71 1.99 -16.12 -13.05
C ARG A 71 1.59 -14.85 -13.85
N ALA A 72 0.47 -14.24 -13.50
CA ALA A 72 -0.09 -13.10 -14.24
C ALA A 72 -0.01 -11.76 -13.50
N LYS A 73 0.37 -11.76 -12.21
CA LYS A 73 0.36 -10.57 -11.36
C LYS A 73 1.22 -10.76 -10.12
N THR A 74 1.72 -9.65 -9.58
CA THR A 74 2.31 -9.59 -8.25
C THR A 74 1.41 -8.77 -7.35
N THR A 75 1.08 -9.31 -6.18
CA THR A 75 0.26 -8.62 -5.19
C THR A 75 1.12 -8.21 -4.00
N TYR A 76 1.02 -6.96 -3.58
CA TYR A 76 1.69 -6.42 -2.41
C TYR A 76 0.66 -5.98 -1.38
N ARG A 77 0.88 -6.33 -0.11
CA ARG A 77 0.08 -5.75 0.98
C ARG A 77 0.54 -4.31 1.22
N VAL A 78 -0.39 -3.37 1.25
CA VAL A 78 -0.09 -1.95 1.47
C VAL A 78 -0.29 -1.61 2.94
N ARG A 79 0.66 -0.88 3.53
CA ARG A 79 0.59 -0.41 4.92
C ARG A 79 0.98 1.06 5.00
N ALA A 80 0.45 1.78 5.99
CA ALA A 80 0.97 3.10 6.31
C ALA A 80 2.41 2.97 6.85
N ALA A 81 3.31 3.85 6.39
CA ALA A 81 4.66 3.93 6.93
C ALA A 81 4.59 4.40 8.39
N ALA A 82 5.21 3.64 9.31
CA ALA A 82 5.32 4.05 10.70
C ALA A 82 5.96 5.44 10.77
N ARG A 83 5.37 6.37 11.54
CA ARG A 83 5.99 7.66 11.82
C ARG A 83 7.22 7.40 12.69
N GLY A 84 8.40 7.29 12.09
CA GLY A 84 9.68 7.31 12.81
C GLY A 84 10.02 6.04 13.60
N GLY A 85 9.79 4.87 13.02
CA GLY A 85 10.37 3.62 13.51
C GLY A 85 10.87 2.82 12.32
N SER A 86 12.10 3.06 11.89
CA SER A 86 12.82 2.14 11.02
C SER A 86 12.92 0.78 11.71
N ARG A 87 11.97 -0.12 11.43
CA ARG A 87 12.24 -1.56 11.51
C ARG A 87 12.33 -2.06 10.08
N ALA A 88 13.45 -1.68 9.46
CA ALA A 88 13.99 -2.41 8.33
C ALA A 88 14.02 -3.91 8.69
N ALA A 89 13.73 -4.73 7.70
CA ALA A 89 13.67 -6.18 7.77
C ALA A 89 14.77 -6.77 8.66
N ARG A 90 14.38 -7.38 9.78
CA ARG A 90 15.19 -8.41 10.41
C ARG A 90 14.83 -9.72 9.73
N SER A 91 15.45 -9.99 8.58
CA SER A 91 15.64 -11.38 8.17
C SER A 91 16.54 -12.02 9.22
N VAL A 92 15.94 -12.80 10.11
CA VAL A 92 16.66 -13.78 10.90
C VAL A 92 16.78 -15.00 9.99
N LEU A 93 17.92 -15.11 9.30
CA LEU A 93 18.41 -16.41 8.82
C LEU A 93 18.84 -17.16 10.08
N THR A 94 18.08 -18.20 10.43
CA THR A 94 18.44 -19.13 11.49
C THR A 94 19.41 -20.17 10.92
N ALA A 95 20.57 -20.24 11.57
CA ALA A 95 21.53 -21.35 11.75
C ALA A 95 21.70 -22.39 10.62
#